data_AF-A0A3M1I3K1-F1
#
_entry.id   AF-A0A3M1I3K1-F1
#
_cell.length_a   1.000
_cell.length_b   1.000
_cell.length_c   1.000
_cell.angle_alpha   90.00
_cell.angle_beta   90.00
_cell.angle_gamma   90.00
#
_symmetry.space_group_name_H-M   'P 1'
#
loop_
_entity.id
_entity.type
_entity.pdbx_description
1 polymer ?
#
loop_
_entity_poly.entity_id
_entity_poly.type
_entity_poly.pdbx_seq_one_letter_code
_entity_poly.pdbx_strand_id
1 'polypeptide(L)' 'GRGDVNWDKIIRALNRIGYNGPLSIEWEDSGMDREWGAPEALQMVRKQDFTPSAVAFDAAFAAD' A
#
# COMPACT_ATOMS: atom_id res chain seq x y z
N GLY A 1 -2.46 -6.39 8.23
CA GLY A 1 -3.36 -5.28 8.60
C GLY A 1 -4.15 -5.59 9.86
N ARG A 2 -3.49 -6.15 10.87
CA ARG A 2 -4.11 -6.56 12.14
C ARG A 2 -3.59 -5.75 13.34
N GLY A 3 -2.74 -4.76 13.08
CA GLY A 3 -2.21 -3.81 14.06
C GLY A 3 -2.39 -2.38 13.54
N ASP A 4 -1.64 -1.44 14.12
CA ASP A 4 -1.97 -0.01 14.03
C ASP A 4 -1.29 0.76 12.88
N VAL A 5 -0.59 0.05 11.99
CA VAL A 5 0.09 0.68 10.84
C VAL A 5 -0.92 1.27 9.86
N ASN A 6 -0.76 2.55 9.55
CA ASN A 6 -1.62 3.27 8.59
C ASN A 6 -1.07 3.14 7.15
N TRP A 7 -1.49 2.08 6.47
CA TRP A 7 -1.02 1.72 5.12
C TRP A 7 -1.32 2.78 4.05
N ASP A 8 -2.52 3.37 4.05
CA ASP A 8 -2.90 4.38 3.05
C ASP A 8 -1.94 5.59 3.08
N LYS A 9 -1.59 6.08 4.28
CA LYS A 9 -0.65 7.19 4.42
C LYS A 9 0.75 6.83 3.92
N ILE A 10 1.21 5.62 4.20
CA ILE A 10 2.54 5.16 3.77
C ILE A 10 2.59 5.04 2.25
N ILE A 11 1.63 4.35 1.63
CA ILE A 11 1.60 4.17 0.17
C ILE A 11 1.51 5.53 -0.55
N ARG A 12 0.69 6.46 -0.06
CA ARG A 12 0.62 7.82 -0.63
C ARG A 12 1.94 8.58 -0.48
N ALA A 13 2.65 8.40 0.62
CA ALA A 13 3.96 9.03 0.81
C ALA A 13 5.00 8.46 -0.16
N LEU A 14 5.04 7.13 -0.33
CA LEU A 14 5.91 6.46 -1.30
C LEU A 14 5.61 6.89 -2.74
N ASN A 15 4.33 6.95 -3.10
CA ASN A 15 3.87 7.47 -4.39
C ASN A 15 4.33 8.92 -4.62
N ARG A 16 4.23 9.79 -3.60
CA ARG A 16 4.64 11.20 -3.70
C ARG A 16 6.13 11.38 -3.98
N ILE A 17 6.98 10.52 -3.42
CA ILE A 17 8.43 10.58 -3.63
C ILE A 17 8.87 9.79 -4.88
N GLY A 18 7.94 9.16 -5.61
CA GLY A 18 8.26 8.37 -6.80
C GLY A 18 9.04 7.08 -6.49
N TYR A 19 8.80 6.46 -5.34
CA TYR A 19 9.43 5.19 -5.00
C TYR A 19 8.91 4.07 -5.90
N ASN A 20 9.79 3.46 -6.68
CA ASN A 20 9.46 2.40 -7.64
C ASN A 20 10.13 1.05 -7.29
N GLY A 21 10.69 0.93 -6.09
CA GLY A 21 11.28 -0.33 -5.62
C GLY A 21 10.20 -1.32 -5.11
N PRO A 22 10.58 -2.56 -4.82
CA PRO A 22 9.64 -3.56 -4.29
C PRO A 22 9.25 -3.26 -2.84
N LEU A 23 7.99 -3.49 -2.49
CA LEU A 23 7.52 -3.52 -1.10
C LEU A 23 7.78 -4.91 -0.50
N SER A 24 8.88 -5.03 0.25
CA SER A 24 9.18 -6.26 0.99
C SER A 24 8.25 -6.43 2.19
N ILE A 25 7.96 -7.69 2.56
CA ILE A 25 7.16 -8.04 3.72
C ILE A 25 8.02 -8.83 4.69
N GLU A 26 8.24 -8.27 5.86
CA GLU A 26 8.69 -8.99 7.03
C GLU A 26 7.47 -9.46 7.81
N TRP A 27 7.37 -10.76 8.08
CA TRP A 27 6.23 -11.36 8.75
C TRP A 27 6.63 -11.88 10.13
N GLU A 28 5.94 -11.42 11.16
CA GLU A 28 6.11 -11.87 12.55
C GLU A 28 4.76 -11.81 13.28
N ASP A 29 4.29 -12.95 13.75
CA ASP A 29 3.18 -13.08 14.69
C ASP A 29 3.30 -14.42 15.42
N SER A 30 3.64 -14.39 16.71
CA SER A 30 3.80 -15.61 17.50
C SER A 30 2.49 -16.37 17.77
N GLY A 31 1.33 -15.73 17.52
CA GLY A 31 0.01 -16.31 17.68
C GLY A 31 -0.58 -16.91 16.41
N MET A 32 0.15 -16.90 15.29
CA MET A 32 -0.35 -17.29 13.97
C MET A 32 0.65 -18.23 13.27
N ASP A 33 0.15 -19.16 12.45
CA ASP A 33 1.02 -19.97 11.60
C ASP A 33 1.53 -19.15 10.41
N ARG A 34 2.83 -19.28 10.10
CA ARG A 34 3.48 -18.51 9.02
C ARG A 34 2.93 -18.79 7.64
N GLU A 35 2.49 -20.03 7.36
CA GLU A 35 1.98 -20.41 6.04
C GLU A 35 0.54 -19.91 5.84
N TRP A 36 -0.16 -19.60 6.92
CA TRP A 36 -1.41 -18.87 6.89
C TRP A 36 -1.19 -17.35 6.80
N GLY A 37 -0.30 -16.82 7.64
CA GLY A 37 -0.12 -15.37 7.81
C GLY A 37 0.63 -14.69 6.67
N ALA A 38 1.67 -15.31 6.11
CA ALA A 38 2.45 -14.68 5.05
C ALA A 38 1.63 -14.42 3.76
N PRO A 39 0.79 -15.36 3.27
CA PRO A 39 -0.11 -15.09 2.16
C PRO A 39 -1.15 -14.02 2.46
N GLU A 40 -1.71 -13.98 3.68
CA GLU A 40 -2.67 -12.94 4.08
C GLU A 40 -2.01 -11.55 4.06
N ALA A 41 -0.80 -11.43 4.61
CA ALA A 41 -0.04 -10.18 4.62
C ALA A 41 0.25 -9.70 3.18
N LEU A 42 0.67 -10.61 2.29
CA LEU A 42 0.89 -10.31 0.88
C LEU A 42 -0.38 -9.79 0.19
N GLN A 43 -1.51 -10.44 0.42
CA GLN A 43 -2.79 -10.01 -0.16
C GLN A 43 -3.19 -8.62 0.35
N MET A 44 -2.99 -8.35 1.65
CA MET A 44 -3.31 -7.06 2.26
C MET A 44 -2.45 -5.94 1.68
N VAL A 45 -1.12 -6.12 1.60
CA VAL A 45 -0.20 -5.12 1.03
C VAL A 45 -0.55 -4.84 -0.43
N ARG A 46 -0.82 -5.87 -1.24
CA ARG A 46 -1.24 -5.69 -2.65
C ARG A 46 -2.55 -4.92 -2.82
N LYS A 47 -3.50 -5.04 -1.88
CA LYS A 47 -4.74 -4.25 -1.91
C LYS A 47 -4.50 -2.76 -1.63
N GLN A 48 -3.43 -2.44 -0.91
CA GLN A 48 -3.08 -1.07 -0.55
C GLN A 48 -2.12 -0.43 -1.56
N ASP A 49 -1.32 -1.23 -2.27
CA ASP A 49 -0.36 -0.77 -3.27
C ASP A 49 -1.05 -0.37 -4.59
N PHE A 50 -1.57 0.86 -4.62
CA PHE A 50 -2.25 1.42 -5.78
C PHE A 50 -1.41 2.51 -6.46
N THR A 51 -1.54 2.57 -7.79
CA THR A 51 -0.96 3.64 -8.61
C THR A 51 -1.66 4.98 -8.34
N PRO A 52 -0.93 6.08 -8.11
CA PRO A 52 -1.54 7.39 -7.92
C PRO A 52 -2.20 7.90 -9.22
N SER A 53 -3.19 8.80 -9.10
CA SER A 53 -3.77 9.47 -10.27
C SER A 53 -2.72 10.28 -11.02
N ALA A 54 -2.71 10.17 -12.36
CA ALA A 54 -1.89 11.01 -13.23
C ALA A 54 -2.54 12.37 -13.54
N VAL A 55 -3.81 12.57 -13.14
CA VAL A 55 -4.56 13.79 -13.39
C VAL A 55 -4.61 14.62 -12.11
N ALA A 56 -4.18 15.89 -12.21
CA ALA A 56 -4.43 16.88 -11.18
C ALA A 56 -5.92 17.20 -11.15
N PHE A 57 -6.54 17.09 -9.97
CA PHE A 57 -7.99 17.22 -9.80
C PHE A 57 -8.57 18.47 -10.46
N ASP A 58 -7.96 19.64 -10.26
CA ASP A 58 -8.44 20.91 -10.84
C ASP A 58 -8.31 20.96 -12.37
N ALA A 59 -7.29 20.30 -12.94
CA ALA A 59 -7.09 20.24 -14.38
C ALA A 59 -8.16 19.39 -15.08
N ALA A 60 -8.83 18.48 -14.36
CA ALA A 60 -9.92 17.67 -14.91
C ALA A 60 -11.19 18.47 -15.20
N PHE A 61 -11.39 19.61 -14.52
CA PHE A 61 -12.60 20.45 -14.64
C PHE A 61 -12.35 21.76 -15.42
N ALA A 62 -11.12 22.05 -15.81
CA ALA A 62 -10.78 23.25 -16.58
C ALA A 62 -10.99 23.10 -18.11
N ALA A 63 -11.35 21.89 -18.57
CA ALA A 63 -11.55 21.56 -19.98
C ALA A 63 -13.04 21.59 -20.42
N ASP A 64 -13.95 22.01 -19.52
CA ASP A 64 -15.38 22.20 -19.79
C ASP A 64 -15.71 23.64 -20.21
#